data_AF-A0A2A5W5J3-F1
#
_entry.id   AF-A0A2A5W5J3-F1
#
_cell.length_a   1.000
_cell.length_b   1.000
_cell.length_c   1.000
_cell.angle_alpha   90.00
_cell.angle_beta   90.00
_cell.angle_gamma   90.00
#
_symmetry.space_group_name_H-M   'P 1'
#
loop_
_entity.id
_entity.type
_entity.pdbx_description
1 polymer ?
#
loop_
_entity_poly.entity_id
_entity_poly.type
_entity_poly.pdbx_seq_one_letter_code
_entity_poly.pdbx_strand_id
1 'polypeptide(L)'
;MTTAIVLCAPIMATHARDTIQIVGSSTVYPFATVVAEKLGKQPNLNTPVIESTGTGGGMKLFCAGLGVGTPDFTNASRAIKSSEKELCAKNGVTDIIEIIVGNDG
;
A
#
# COMPACT_ATOMS: atom_id res chain seq x y z
N MET A 1 22.02 -3.54 52.04
CA MET A 1 22.44 -3.84 50.66
C MET A 1 21.21 -4.19 49.87
N THR A 2 20.72 -3.27 49.04
CA THR A 2 19.58 -3.50 48.15
C THR A 2 19.99 -2.97 46.78
N THR A 3 20.42 -3.88 45.91
CA THR A 3 20.90 -3.57 44.56
C THR A 3 19.69 -3.52 43.63
N ALA A 4 19.36 -2.35 43.09
CA ALA A 4 18.32 -2.21 42.07
C ALA A 4 18.89 -2.57 40.69
N ILE A 5 18.27 -3.54 40.02
CA ILE A 5 18.60 -3.92 38.64
C ILE A 5 17.72 -3.06 37.71
N VAL A 6 18.34 -2.17 36.95
CA VAL A 6 17.68 -1.40 35.88
C VAL A 6 17.72 -2.23 34.60
N LEU A 7 16.55 -2.70 34.15
CA LEU A 7 16.41 -3.45 32.91
C LEU A 7 16.32 -2.44 31.74
N CYS A 8 17.41 -2.29 30.98
CA CYS A 8 17.41 -1.51 29.74
C CYS A 8 16.80 -2.35 28.61
N ALA A 9 15.57 -2.05 28.20
CA ALA A 9 14.94 -2.70 27.06
C ALA A 9 15.49 -2.11 25.75
N PRO A 10 15.91 -2.94 24.77
CA PRO A 10 16.37 -2.43 23.48
C PRO A 10 15.20 -1.82 22.71
N ILE A 11 15.38 -0.58 22.24
CA ILE A 11 14.43 0.10 21.36
C ILE A 11 14.55 -0.56 19.98
N MET A 12 13.58 -1.41 19.63
CA MET A 12 13.44 -1.92 18.27
C MET A 12 13.03 -0.76 17.36
N ALA A 13 13.94 -0.28 16.52
CA ALA A 13 13.63 0.69 15.48
C ALA A 13 12.74 0.02 14.42
N THR A 14 11.50 0.48 14.28
CA THR A 14 10.62 0.05 13.19
C THR A 14 11.09 0.67 11.88
N HIS A 15 11.64 -0.15 10.98
CA HIS A 15 11.95 0.28 9.61
C HIS A 15 10.66 0.27 8.77
N ALA A 16 10.03 1.42 8.62
CA ALA A 16 9.03 1.63 7.58
C ALA A 16 9.73 1.63 6.21
N ARG A 17 9.02 1.23 5.15
CA ARG A 17 9.52 1.41 3.79
C ARG A 17 9.59 2.91 3.46
N ASP A 18 10.63 3.30 2.75
CA ASP A 18 10.84 4.68 2.31
C ASP A 18 10.05 5.04 1.03
N THR A 19 9.45 4.06 0.36
CA THR A 19 8.68 4.22 -0.87
C THR A 19 7.25 3.71 -0.72
N ILE A 20 6.33 4.39 -1.41
CA ILE A 20 4.94 3.94 -1.58
C ILE A 20 4.92 2.83 -2.64
N GLN A 21 4.23 1.73 -2.35
CA GLN A 21 4.05 0.55 -3.19
C GLN A 21 2.62 0.48 -3.70
N ILE A 22 2.46 0.43 -5.02
CA ILE A 22 1.18 0.52 -5.70
C ILE A 22 1.07 -0.66 -6.67
N VAL A 23 -0.07 -1.34 -6.64
CA VAL A 23 -0.42 -2.39 -7.59
C VAL A 23 -1.74 -2.05 -8.27
N GLY A 24 -2.15 -2.79 -9.30
CA GLY A 24 -3.51 -2.70 -9.82
C GLY A 24 -3.67 -2.73 -11.33
N SER A 25 -4.71 -2.03 -11.80
CA SER A 25 -5.18 -2.03 -13.18
C SER A 25 -4.12 -1.62 -14.20
N SER A 26 -4.03 -2.40 -15.28
CA SER A 26 -3.18 -2.09 -16.43
C SER A 26 -3.66 -0.87 -17.22
N THR A 27 -4.95 -0.53 -17.15
CA THR A 27 -5.52 0.66 -17.81
C THR A 27 -5.20 1.95 -17.03
N VAL A 28 -5.13 1.86 -15.70
CA VAL A 28 -4.79 2.99 -14.81
C VAL A 28 -3.27 3.16 -14.68
N TYR A 29 -2.50 2.08 -14.85
CA TYR A 29 -1.04 2.06 -14.77
C TYR A 29 -0.35 3.24 -15.46
N PRO A 30 -0.57 3.56 -16.75
CA PRO A 30 0.13 4.67 -17.40
C PRO A 30 -0.13 6.03 -16.74
N PHE A 31 -1.34 6.26 -16.22
CA PHE A 31 -1.68 7.50 -15.52
C PHE A 31 -0.99 7.57 -14.15
N ALA A 32 -1.01 6.47 -13.39
CA ALA A 32 -0.35 6.38 -12.09
C ALA A 32 1.16 6.59 -12.21
N THR A 33 1.80 6.02 -13.25
CA THR A 33 3.24 6.16 -13.49
C THR A 33 3.65 7.61 -13.69
N VAL A 34 2.89 8.38 -14.49
CA VAL A 34 3.17 9.81 -14.69
C VAL A 34 3.06 10.59 -13.38
N VAL A 35 2.11 10.24 -12.51
CA VAL A 35 1.97 10.88 -11.19
C VAL A 35 3.15 10.53 -10.28
N ALA A 36 3.56 9.26 -10.23
CA ALA A 36 4.72 8.83 -9.44
C ALA A 36 6.01 9.50 -9.91
N GLU A 37 6.25 9.60 -11.21
CA GLU A 37 7.41 10.31 -11.76
C GLU A 37 7.42 11.80 -11.40
N LYS A 38 6.24 12.45 -11.40
CA LYS A 38 6.12 13.85 -10.97
C LYS A 38 6.39 14.00 -9.48
N LEU A 39 5.93 13.05 -8.66
CA LEU A 39 6.15 13.05 -7.22
C LEU A 39 7.63 12.84 -6.87
N GLY A 40 8.31 11.91 -7.54
CA GLY A 40 9.73 11.62 -7.33
C GLY A 40 10.68 12.75 -7.75
N LYS A 41 10.18 13.76 -8.50
CA LYS A 41 10.94 14.99 -8.79
C LYS A 41 10.86 16.02 -7.65
N GLN A 42 9.95 15.84 -6.69
CA GLN A 42 9.84 16.73 -5.55
C GLN A 42 10.94 16.44 -4.53
N PRO A 43 11.53 17.48 -3.90
CA PRO A 43 12.52 17.26 -2.86
C PRO A 43 11.90 16.49 -1.68
N ASN A 44 12.66 15.56 -1.11
CA ASN A 44 12.28 14.75 0.07
C ASN A 44 11.18 13.71 -0.15
N LEU A 45 10.79 13.42 -1.39
CA LEU A 45 9.85 12.33 -1.69
C LEU A 45 10.52 11.30 -2.60
N ASN A 46 10.48 10.03 -2.19
CA ASN A 46 10.93 8.95 -3.05
C ASN A 46 9.86 8.63 -4.09
N THR A 47 10.30 8.28 -5.30
CA THR A 47 9.40 7.84 -6.38
C THR A 47 8.60 6.61 -5.93
N PRO A 48 7.26 6.66 -5.97
CA PRO A 48 6.43 5.48 -5.75
C PRO A 48 6.78 4.36 -6.73
N VAL A 49 6.76 3.13 -6.25
CA VAL A 49 6.88 1.93 -7.08
C VAL A 49 5.48 1.51 -7.49
N ILE A 50 5.27 1.32 -8.79
CA ILE A 50 3.97 0.92 -9.35
C ILE A 50 4.17 -0.34 -10.17
N GLU A 51 3.33 -1.34 -9.94
CA GLU A 51 3.31 -2.58 -10.71
C GLU A 51 1.95 -2.79 -11.38
N SER A 52 1.97 -3.13 -12.67
CA SER A 52 0.77 -3.48 -13.43
C SER A 52 0.42 -4.96 -13.20
N THR A 53 -0.67 -5.21 -12.47
CA THR A 53 -1.09 -6.57 -12.07
C THR A 53 -2.53 -6.91 -12.51
N GLY A 54 -3.21 -5.96 -13.14
CA GLY A 54 -4.67 -5.96 -13.33
C GLY A 54 -5.43 -5.70 -12.03
N THR A 55 -6.66 -5.17 -12.12
CA THR A 55 -7.48 -4.81 -10.93
C THR A 55 -7.66 -6.00 -9.98
N GLY A 56 -8.01 -7.18 -10.50
CA GLY A 56 -8.21 -8.36 -9.66
C GLY A 56 -6.92 -8.92 -9.05
N GLY A 57 -5.78 -8.81 -9.75
CA GLY A 57 -4.47 -9.19 -9.22
C GLY A 57 -4.01 -8.23 -8.12
N GLY A 58 -4.18 -6.93 -8.36
CA GLY A 58 -3.82 -5.88 -7.40
C GLY A 58 -4.64 -5.98 -6.12
N MET A 59 -5.95 -6.22 -6.22
CA MET A 59 -6.80 -6.46 -5.04
C MET A 59 -6.36 -7.68 -4.22
N LYS A 60 -5.90 -8.76 -4.87
CA LYS A 60 -5.37 -9.93 -4.14
C LYS A 60 -4.10 -9.60 -3.36
N LEU A 61 -3.19 -8.82 -3.96
CA LEU A 61 -1.95 -8.41 -3.32
C LEU A 61 -2.20 -7.39 -2.20
N PHE A 62 -3.07 -6.42 -2.43
CA PHE A 62 -3.48 -5.42 -1.43
C PHE A 62 -4.21 -6.07 -0.26
N CYS A 63 -5.18 -6.96 -0.52
CA CYS A 63 -5.90 -7.69 0.51
C CYS A 63 -5.06 -8.80 1.19
N ALA A 64 -3.77 -8.96 0.90
CA ALA A 64 -2.96 -10.01 1.50
C ALA A 64 -2.64 -9.76 2.99
N GLY A 65 -2.79 -8.53 3.46
CA GLY A 65 -2.56 -8.15 4.85
C GLY A 65 -2.18 -6.67 5.01
N LEU A 66 -1.62 -6.34 6.17
CA LEU A 66 -1.10 -5.00 6.48
C LEU A 66 0.40 -5.06 6.77
N GLY A 67 1.09 -3.95 6.48
CA GLY A 67 2.49 -3.74 6.84
C GLY A 67 3.42 -3.61 5.64
N VAL A 68 4.72 -3.61 5.90
CA VAL A 68 5.75 -3.34 4.89
C VAL A 68 5.85 -4.40 3.78
N GLY A 69 5.28 -5.59 3.98
CA GLY A 69 5.29 -6.67 2.98
C GLY A 69 4.14 -6.60 1.97
N THR A 70 3.18 -5.70 2.16
CA THR A 70 1.98 -5.57 1.31
C THR A 70 1.94 -4.20 0.63
N PRO A 71 1.27 -4.07 -0.54
CA PRO A 71 1.09 -2.78 -1.20
C PRO A 71 0.33 -1.80 -0.31
N ASP A 72 0.64 -0.50 -0.44
CA ASP A 72 0.03 0.56 0.36
C ASP A 72 -1.37 0.92 -0.16
N PHE A 73 -1.56 0.86 -1.49
CA PHE A 73 -2.88 0.90 -2.11
C PHE A 73 -2.89 0.19 -3.45
N THR A 74 -4.09 -0.09 -3.94
CA THR A 74 -4.31 -0.66 -5.27
C THR A 74 -5.14 0.31 -6.10
N ASN A 75 -4.67 0.63 -7.31
CA ASN A 75 -5.48 1.32 -8.29
C ASN A 75 -6.42 0.32 -8.99
N ALA A 76 -7.54 0.80 -9.51
CA ALA A 76 -8.57 -0.04 -10.09
C ALA A 76 -9.35 0.71 -11.18
N SER A 77 -9.71 0.00 -12.24
CA SER A 77 -10.60 0.48 -13.32
C SER A 77 -12.09 0.23 -13.04
N ARG A 78 -12.42 -0.23 -11.83
CA ARG A 78 -13.77 -0.52 -11.39
C ARG A 78 -13.86 -0.47 -9.87
N ALA A 79 -15.09 -0.40 -9.37
CA ALA A 79 -15.35 -0.51 -7.94
C ALA A 79 -14.89 -1.86 -7.36
N ILE A 80 -14.57 -1.84 -6.07
CA ILE A 80 -14.23 -3.04 -5.29
C ILE A 80 -15.46 -3.95 -5.15
N LYS A 81 -15.26 -5.26 -5.31
CA LYS A 81 -16.32 -6.27 -5.18
C LYS A 81 -16.54 -6.68 -3.72
N SER A 82 -17.73 -7.14 -3.38
CA SER A 82 -18.01 -7.72 -2.06
C SER A 82 -17.06 -8.86 -1.70
N SER A 83 -16.74 -9.74 -2.65
CA SER A 83 -15.78 -10.83 -2.44
C SER A 83 -14.35 -10.36 -2.17
N GLU A 84 -13.96 -9.18 -2.70
CA GLU A 84 -12.65 -8.56 -2.44
C GLU A 84 -12.65 -7.93 -1.03
N LYS A 85 -13.74 -7.27 -0.62
CA LYS A 85 -13.91 -6.77 0.76
C LYS A 85 -13.84 -7.89 1.78
N GLU A 86 -14.50 -9.02 1.51
CA GLU A 86 -14.46 -10.19 2.38
C GLU A 86 -13.05 -10.78 2.49
N LEU A 87 -12.31 -10.85 1.37
CA LEU A 87 -10.92 -11.30 1.38
C LEU A 87 -10.04 -10.39 2.23
N CYS A 88 -10.14 -9.08 2.01
CA CYS A 88 -9.43 -8.07 2.78
C CYS A 88 -9.74 -8.20 4.29
N ALA A 89 -11.01 -8.28 4.66
CA ALA A 89 -11.43 -8.41 6.06
C ALA A 89 -10.88 -9.70 6.71
N LYS A 90 -10.88 -10.82 5.99
CA LYS A 90 -10.28 -12.09 6.48
C LYS A 90 -8.78 -11.96 6.77
N ASN A 91 -8.09 -11.05 6.08
CA ASN A 91 -6.66 -10.80 6.24
C ASN A 91 -6.36 -9.55 7.07
N GLY A 92 -7.35 -9.01 7.79
CA GLY A 92 -7.16 -7.86 8.70
C GLY A 92 -7.16 -6.49 8.03
N VAL A 93 -7.44 -6.40 6.72
CA VAL A 93 -7.61 -5.14 5.98
C VAL A 93 -9.09 -4.71 6.08
N THR A 94 -9.46 -4.03 7.15
CA THR A 94 -10.87 -3.69 7.45
C THR A 94 -11.27 -2.28 7.04
N ASP A 95 -10.35 -1.33 7.16
CA ASP A 95 -10.65 0.10 6.98
C ASP A 95 -10.29 0.58 5.56
N ILE A 96 -10.91 -0.05 4.56
CA ILE A 96 -10.69 0.27 3.15
C ILE A 96 -11.43 1.55 2.79
N ILE A 97 -10.70 2.51 2.22
CA ILE A 97 -11.27 3.74 1.65
C ILE A 97 -11.23 3.64 0.13
N GLU A 98 -12.40 3.80 -0.50
CA GLU A 98 -12.53 3.84 -1.96
C GLU A 98 -12.62 5.29 -2.43
N ILE A 99 -11.75 5.66 -3.36
CA ILE A 99 -11.65 7.03 -3.88
C ILE A 99 -11.76 6.99 -5.41
N ILE A 100 -12.73 7.74 -5.95
CA ILE A 100 -12.88 7.91 -7.40
C ILE A 100 -11.98 9.07 -7.84
N VAL A 101 -10.99 8.75 -8.67
CA VAL A 101 -10.00 9.73 -9.18
C VAL A 101 -10.28 10.19 -10.60
N GLY A 102 -11.04 9.42 -11.38
CA GLY A 102 -11.34 9.73 -12.78
C GLY A 102 -11.95 8.56 -13.54
N ASN A 103 -12.13 8.73 -14.85
CA ASN A 103 -12.54 7.70 -15.78
C ASN A 103 -11.36 7.37 -16.71
N ASP A 104 -11.02 6.09 -16.85
CA ASP A 104 -9.85 5.60 -17.58
C ASP A 104 -10.12 5.15 -19.02
N GLY A 105 -11.36 5.33 -19.51
CA GLY A 105 -11.72 5.18 -20.92
C GLY A 105 -12.83 4.18 -21.18
#